data_AF-A0A2T1FVV1-F1
#
_entry.id   AF-A0A2T1FVV1-F1
#
_cell.length_a   1.000
_cell.length_b   1.000
_cell.length_c   1.000
_cell.angle_alpha   90.00
_cell.angle_beta   90.00
_cell.angle_gamma   90.00
#
_symmetry.space_group_name_H-M   'P 1'
#
loop_
_entity.id
_entity.type
_entity.pdbx_description
1 polymer ?
#
loop_
_entity_poly.entity_id
_entity_poly.type
_entity_poly.pdbx_seq_one_letter_code
_entity_poly.pdbx_strand_id
1 'polypeptide(L)'
;MNNTCKMEIGLEKLTFDIYAEPPEDPLGEFSDFEMALRRFFFECNHLVLWKIGGEKIPVFLEPDICLIWERLPLQITELSQGKKIEIVFAESYCIIIKLVPVDSKITCTLSKFGTSCWEKHFEFDRTHVLDALRGFLAEVMQLAVDKGFITAEEKDEFIGPAFSGNTDAVVLSK
;
A
#
# COMPACT_ATOMS: atom_id res chain seq x y z
N MET A 1 17.53 21.58 -13.14
CA MET A 1 16.21 21.60 -12.45
C MET A 1 15.88 20.17 -12.09
N ASN A 2 15.97 19.81 -10.80
CA ASN A 2 15.58 18.47 -10.35
C ASN A 2 14.05 18.44 -10.25
N ASN A 3 13.39 18.02 -11.33
CA ASN A 3 11.96 17.71 -11.27
C ASN A 3 11.80 16.37 -10.55
N THR A 4 11.86 16.39 -9.23
CA THR A 4 11.48 15.23 -8.42
C THR A 4 10.01 14.95 -8.70
N CYS A 5 9.70 13.72 -9.12
CA CYS A 5 8.32 13.31 -9.35
C CYS A 5 7.57 13.25 -8.01
N LYS A 6 6.23 13.20 -8.06
CA LYS A 6 5.38 13.01 -6.88
C LYS A 6 4.73 11.65 -6.91
N MET A 7 4.61 11.05 -5.72
CA MET A 7 3.81 9.85 -5.48
C MET A 7 2.65 10.20 -4.55
N GLU A 8 1.42 9.95 -4.97
CA GLU A 8 0.22 10.17 -4.14
C GLU A 8 -0.63 8.92 -4.20
N ILE A 9 -1.22 8.53 -3.07
CA ILE A 9 -2.18 7.44 -2.99
C ILE A 9 -3.38 8.00 -2.24
N GLY A 10 -4.59 7.75 -2.73
CA GLY A 10 -5.79 8.21 -2.06
C GLY A 10 -6.96 7.29 -2.28
N LEU A 11 -7.84 7.25 -1.29
CA LEU A 11 -9.15 6.60 -1.37
C LEU A 11 -10.14 7.53 -2.09
N GLU A 12 -10.68 7.05 -3.19
CA GLU A 12 -11.72 7.71 -3.96
C GLU A 12 -13.10 7.12 -3.59
N LYS A 13 -14.14 7.40 -4.37
CA LYS A 13 -15.52 6.98 -4.08
C LYS A 13 -15.65 5.46 -3.92
N LEU A 14 -16.60 5.07 -3.07
CA LEU A 14 -17.13 3.69 -2.99
C LEU A 14 -17.61 3.23 -4.35
N THR A 15 -17.30 1.98 -4.68
CA THR A 15 -17.83 1.29 -5.85
C THR A 15 -18.72 0.14 -5.38
N PHE A 16 -19.92 0.05 -5.96
CA PHE A 16 -20.95 -0.94 -5.56
C PHE A 16 -21.06 -2.13 -6.53
N ASP A 17 -20.21 -2.19 -7.56
CA ASP A 17 -20.21 -3.30 -8.51
C ASP A 17 -19.42 -4.48 -7.95
N ILE A 18 -19.90 -5.05 -6.86
CA ILE A 18 -19.35 -6.27 -6.28
C ILE A 18 -20.16 -7.44 -6.85
N TYR A 19 -19.67 -8.03 -7.94
CA TYR A 19 -20.25 -9.26 -8.52
C TYR A 19 -19.77 -10.54 -7.82
N ALA A 20 -18.95 -10.40 -6.77
CA ALA A 20 -18.39 -11.49 -5.99
C ALA A 20 -19.23 -11.78 -4.74
N GLU A 21 -19.16 -13.01 -4.24
CA GLU A 21 -19.74 -13.37 -2.95
C GLU A 21 -18.88 -12.81 -1.80
N PRO A 22 -19.47 -12.48 -0.64
CA PRO A 22 -18.72 -12.06 0.53
C PRO A 22 -17.64 -13.08 0.92
N PRO A 23 -16.50 -12.64 1.48
CA PRO A 23 -15.45 -13.56 1.91
C PRO A 23 -15.94 -14.45 3.06
N GLU A 24 -15.79 -15.77 2.89
CA GLU A 24 -16.05 -16.79 3.90
C GLU A 24 -14.75 -17.52 4.26
N ASP A 25 -14.68 -18.06 5.48
CA ASP A 25 -13.59 -18.92 5.94
C ASP A 25 -14.15 -20.23 6.52
N PRO A 26 -14.64 -21.13 5.66
CA PRO A 26 -15.22 -22.39 6.11
C PRO A 26 -14.18 -23.35 6.73
N LEU A 27 -12.90 -23.14 6.46
CA LEU A 27 -11.80 -23.96 6.96
C LEU A 27 -11.18 -23.42 8.25
N GLY A 28 -11.46 -22.16 8.61
CA GLY A 28 -10.90 -21.51 9.80
C GLY A 28 -9.40 -21.23 9.66
N GLU A 29 -8.94 -20.93 8.44
CA GLU A 29 -7.53 -20.66 8.15
C GLU A 29 -7.11 -19.24 8.53
N PHE A 30 -8.06 -18.31 8.62
CA PHE A 30 -7.83 -16.91 8.93
C PHE A 30 -8.19 -16.60 10.38
N SER A 31 -7.42 -15.72 10.99
CA SER A 31 -7.78 -15.10 12.26
C SER A 31 -9.02 -14.21 12.12
N ASP A 32 -9.67 -13.92 13.26
CA ASP A 32 -10.81 -13.00 13.30
C ASP A 32 -10.46 -11.62 12.73
N PHE A 33 -9.25 -11.13 13.00
CA PHE A 33 -8.72 -9.88 12.46
C PHE A 33 -8.57 -9.91 10.94
N GLU A 34 -7.97 -10.97 10.38
CA GLU A 34 -7.83 -11.13 8.93
C GLU A 34 -9.19 -11.22 8.24
N MET A 35 -10.13 -11.96 8.83
CA MET A 35 -11.50 -12.04 8.31
C MET A 35 -12.26 -10.73 8.41
N ALA A 36 -12.04 -9.95 9.46
CA ALA A 36 -12.62 -8.62 9.58
C ALA A 36 -12.10 -7.67 8.49
N LEU A 37 -10.79 -7.68 8.22
CA LEU A 37 -10.20 -6.87 7.15
C LEU A 37 -10.66 -7.32 5.76
N ARG A 38 -10.76 -8.62 5.48
CA ARG A 38 -11.28 -9.13 4.22
C ARG A 38 -12.72 -8.64 3.98
N ARG A 39 -13.59 -8.73 4.99
CA ARG A 39 -14.95 -8.19 4.91
C ARG A 39 -14.97 -6.68 4.71
N PHE A 40 -14.08 -5.95 5.38
CA PHE A 40 -13.93 -4.52 5.19
C PHE A 40 -13.58 -4.17 3.73
N PHE A 41 -12.57 -4.82 3.13
CA PHE A 41 -12.18 -4.56 1.74
C PHE A 41 -13.31 -4.88 0.75
N PHE A 42 -14.06 -5.94 1.02
CA PHE A 42 -15.23 -6.32 0.25
C PHE A 42 -16.38 -5.30 0.39
N GLU A 43 -16.87 -5.05 1.61
CA GLU A 43 -18.05 -4.22 1.87
C GLU A 43 -17.81 -2.73 1.64
N CYS A 44 -16.59 -2.26 1.89
CA CYS A 44 -16.17 -0.90 1.66
C CYS A 44 -15.27 -0.82 0.42
N ASN A 45 -15.60 -1.49 -0.69
CA ASN A 45 -14.72 -1.54 -1.86
C ASN A 45 -14.52 -0.16 -2.54
N HIS A 46 -13.54 0.60 -2.04
CA HIS A 46 -13.15 1.90 -2.55
C HIS A 46 -12.21 1.74 -3.75
N LEU A 47 -12.38 2.63 -4.74
CA LEU A 47 -11.33 2.87 -5.71
C LEU A 47 -10.13 3.50 -5.00
N VAL A 48 -8.94 2.95 -5.18
CA VAL A 48 -7.67 3.51 -4.72
C VAL A 48 -6.91 4.02 -5.92
N LEU A 49 -6.59 5.32 -5.92
CA LEU A 49 -5.88 5.94 -7.03
C LEU A 49 -4.40 6.15 -6.67
N TRP A 50 -3.53 5.35 -7.28
CA TRP A 50 -2.09 5.53 -7.19
C TRP A 50 -1.63 6.47 -8.30
N LYS A 51 -1.07 7.62 -7.92
CA LYS A 51 -0.44 8.57 -8.83
C LYS A 51 1.06 8.47 -8.70
N ILE A 52 1.73 8.03 -9.76
CA ILE A 52 3.19 7.83 -9.78
C ILE A 52 3.76 8.68 -10.91
N GLY A 53 4.37 9.80 -10.57
CA GLY A 53 4.81 10.80 -11.55
C GLY A 53 3.61 11.38 -12.30
N GLY A 54 3.53 11.11 -13.60
CA GLY A 54 2.40 11.51 -14.44
C GLY A 54 1.31 10.44 -14.62
N GLU A 55 1.54 9.22 -14.13
CA GLU A 55 0.65 8.09 -14.33
C GLU A 55 -0.43 8.02 -13.24
N LYS A 56 -1.61 7.54 -13.64
CA LYS A 56 -2.74 7.26 -12.76
C LYS A 56 -3.08 5.78 -12.87
N ILE A 57 -2.96 5.08 -11.76
CA ILE A 57 -3.21 3.65 -11.66
C ILE A 57 -4.41 3.48 -10.73
N PRO A 58 -5.62 3.31 -11.29
CA PRO A 58 -6.77 2.89 -10.49
C PRO A 58 -6.54 1.44 -10.03
N VAL A 59 -6.81 1.13 -8.77
CA VAL A 59 -6.92 -0.24 -8.23
C VAL A 59 -8.04 -0.25 -7.20
N PHE A 60 -8.47 -1.42 -6.74
CA PHE A 60 -9.59 -1.53 -5.80
C PHE A 60 -9.16 -2.13 -4.47
N LEU A 61 -9.87 -1.80 -3.40
CA LEU A 61 -9.62 -2.44 -2.10
C LEU A 61 -9.73 -3.97 -2.21
N GLU A 62 -10.77 -4.44 -2.90
CA GLU A 62 -10.94 -5.82 -3.34
C GLU A 62 -11.02 -5.82 -4.88
N PRO A 63 -10.18 -6.59 -5.60
CA PRO A 63 -9.25 -7.62 -5.11
C PRO A 63 -7.78 -7.16 -4.98
N ASP A 64 -7.42 -5.93 -5.36
CA ASP A 64 -5.99 -5.60 -5.51
C ASP A 64 -5.29 -5.32 -4.17
N ILE A 65 -5.84 -4.43 -3.35
CA ILE A 65 -5.19 -4.00 -2.11
C ILE A 65 -5.21 -5.11 -1.07
N CYS A 66 -6.30 -5.87 -0.98
CA CYS A 66 -6.42 -6.98 -0.03
C CYS A 66 -5.28 -8.00 -0.19
N LEU A 67 -4.81 -8.26 -1.43
CA LEU A 67 -3.74 -9.21 -1.73
C LEU A 67 -2.34 -8.75 -1.30
N ILE A 68 -2.11 -7.44 -1.22
CA ILE A 68 -0.81 -6.89 -0.80
C ILE A 68 -0.80 -6.46 0.67
N TRP A 69 -1.98 -6.37 1.30
CA TRP A 69 -2.18 -5.66 2.55
C TRP A 69 -1.32 -6.18 3.69
N GLU A 70 -1.30 -7.51 3.86
CA GLU A 70 -0.59 -8.18 4.96
C GLU A 70 0.92 -7.88 4.95
N ARG A 71 1.53 -7.81 3.77
CA ARG A 71 2.97 -7.56 3.62
C ARG A 71 3.32 -6.08 3.62
N LEU A 72 2.38 -5.19 3.32
CA LEU A 72 2.66 -3.78 3.08
C LEU A 72 3.34 -3.07 4.28
N PRO A 73 2.92 -3.26 5.55
CA PRO A 73 3.61 -2.64 6.68
C PRO A 73 5.08 -3.03 6.77
N LEU A 74 5.39 -4.32 6.62
CA LEU A 74 6.77 -4.83 6.63
C LEU A 74 7.57 -4.33 5.43
N GLN A 75 6.97 -4.26 4.25
CA GLN A 75 7.62 -3.71 3.06
C GLN A 75 7.97 -2.23 3.24
N ILE A 76 7.11 -1.44 3.88
CA ILE A 76 7.43 -0.04 4.22
C ILE A 76 8.64 0.02 5.15
N THR A 77 8.72 -0.85 6.15
CA THR A 77 9.90 -0.96 7.03
C THR A 77 11.15 -1.33 6.24
N GLU A 78 11.07 -2.35 5.39
CA GLU A 78 12.17 -2.80 4.53
C GLU A 78 12.68 -1.65 3.64
N LEU A 79 11.77 -0.91 3.00
CA LEU A 79 12.09 0.25 2.18
C LEU A 79 12.75 1.38 3.00
N SER A 80 12.26 1.63 4.22
CA SER A 80 12.85 2.59 5.15
C SER A 80 14.26 2.18 5.62
N GLN A 81 14.59 0.88 5.56
CA GLN A 81 15.91 0.33 5.89
C GLN A 81 16.86 0.23 4.67
N GLY A 82 16.45 0.72 3.51
CA GLY A 82 17.28 0.72 2.31
C GLY A 82 17.14 -0.54 1.45
N LYS A 83 16.19 -1.43 1.75
CA LYS A 83 15.89 -2.60 0.92
C LYS A 83 14.93 -2.21 -0.20
N LYS A 84 15.05 -2.89 -1.34
CA LYS A 84 14.07 -2.77 -2.43
C LYS A 84 12.77 -3.48 -2.04
N ILE A 85 11.64 -2.97 -2.51
CA ILE A 85 10.34 -3.64 -2.42
C ILE A 85 9.66 -3.69 -3.78
N GLU A 86 8.68 -4.58 -3.88
CA GLU A 86 7.86 -4.76 -5.06
C GLU A 86 6.40 -4.89 -4.63
N ILE A 87 5.54 -4.09 -5.25
CA ILE A 87 4.09 -4.10 -5.05
C ILE A 87 3.47 -4.55 -6.38
N VAL A 88 2.67 -5.62 -6.32
CA VAL A 88 2.12 -6.28 -7.50
C VAL A 88 0.60 -6.22 -7.45
N PHE A 89 0.00 -5.60 -8.46
CA PHE A 89 -1.44 -5.59 -8.68
C PHE A 89 -1.76 -6.56 -9.82
N ALA A 90 -1.91 -7.84 -9.47
CA ALA A 90 -2.07 -8.93 -10.43
C ALA A 90 -3.48 -8.99 -11.03
N GLU A 91 -4.51 -8.71 -10.25
CA GLU A 91 -5.90 -8.95 -10.62
C GLU A 91 -6.45 -7.89 -11.60
N SER A 92 -6.28 -6.60 -11.30
CA SER A 92 -6.89 -5.57 -12.16
C SER A 92 -6.09 -5.23 -13.42
N TYR A 93 -4.75 -5.13 -13.34
CA TYR A 93 -3.96 -4.51 -14.42
C TYR A 93 -2.62 -5.19 -14.74
N CYS A 94 -2.24 -6.27 -14.05
CA CYS A 94 -0.89 -6.85 -14.11
C CYS A 94 0.20 -5.75 -14.02
N ILE A 95 0.12 -4.94 -12.98
CA ILE A 95 1.05 -3.83 -12.73
C ILE A 95 2.05 -4.22 -11.64
N ILE A 96 3.31 -3.89 -11.87
CA ILE A 96 4.40 -4.06 -10.91
C ILE A 96 5.01 -2.69 -10.62
N ILE A 97 5.05 -2.32 -9.34
CA ILE A 97 5.74 -1.13 -8.84
C ILE A 97 6.95 -1.60 -8.04
N LYS A 98 8.15 -1.37 -8.57
CA LYS A 98 9.40 -1.69 -7.90
C LYS A 98 10.06 -0.43 -7.38
N LEU A 99 10.27 -0.36 -6.06
CA LEU A 99 10.89 0.78 -5.38
C LEU A 99 12.27 0.37 -4.88
N VAL A 100 13.30 1.14 -5.25
CA VAL A 100 14.69 0.88 -4.87
C VAL A 100 15.29 2.14 -4.25
N PRO A 101 15.64 2.10 -2.94
CA PRO A 101 16.34 3.21 -2.29
C PRO A 101 17.72 3.46 -2.92
N VAL A 102 18.02 4.72 -3.20
CA VAL A 102 19.33 5.20 -3.68
C VAL A 102 19.62 6.51 -2.95
N ASP A 103 20.52 6.45 -1.96
CA ASP A 103 20.83 7.57 -1.05
C ASP A 103 19.58 8.19 -0.40
N SER A 104 19.29 9.47 -0.68
CA SER A 104 18.12 10.22 -0.21
C SER A 104 16.91 10.11 -1.14
N LYS A 105 16.98 9.26 -2.16
CA LYS A 105 15.93 9.09 -3.17
C LYS A 105 15.41 7.66 -3.19
N ILE A 106 14.27 7.48 -3.85
CA ILE A 106 13.76 6.18 -4.27
C ILE A 106 13.61 6.21 -5.79
N THR A 107 14.28 5.28 -6.47
CA THR A 107 14.01 5.01 -7.88
C THR A 107 12.82 4.06 -7.98
N CYS A 108 11.92 4.34 -8.91
CA CYS A 108 10.73 3.56 -9.14
C CYS A 108 10.72 3.05 -10.58
N THR A 109 10.53 1.75 -10.75
CA THR A 109 10.16 1.16 -12.03
C THR A 109 8.69 0.77 -11.96
N LEU A 110 7.89 1.36 -12.83
CA LEU A 110 6.49 1.06 -13.00
C LEU A 110 6.31 0.29 -14.31
N SER A 111 5.91 -0.97 -14.22
CA SER A 111 5.75 -1.85 -15.37
C SER A 111 4.30 -2.33 -15.46
N LYS A 112 3.74 -2.33 -16.66
CA LYS A 112 2.43 -2.91 -16.97
C LYS A 112 2.62 -4.05 -17.95
N PHE A 113 1.92 -5.15 -17.74
CA PHE A 113 1.93 -6.34 -18.59
C PHE A 113 0.51 -6.66 -19.11
N GLY A 114 0.40 -7.58 -20.08
CA GLY A 114 -0.87 -8.02 -20.65
C GLY A 114 -1.13 -7.43 -22.02
N THR A 115 -2.29 -6.79 -22.22
CA THR A 115 -2.73 -6.27 -23.54
C THR A 115 -1.85 -5.16 -24.09
N SER A 116 -1.17 -4.42 -23.21
CA SER A 116 -0.14 -3.45 -23.57
C SER A 116 0.99 -3.56 -22.56
N CYS A 117 2.21 -3.71 -23.05
CA CYS A 117 3.40 -3.80 -22.21
C CYS A 117 4.16 -2.49 -22.26
N TRP A 118 4.43 -1.91 -21.11
CA TRP A 118 5.28 -0.72 -21.01
C TRP A 118 5.97 -0.66 -19.67
N GLU A 119 7.07 0.09 -19.64
CA GLU A 119 7.87 0.35 -18.44
C GLU A 119 8.20 1.85 -18.39
N LYS A 120 8.08 2.43 -17.20
CA LYS A 120 8.39 3.83 -16.91
C LYS A 120 9.25 3.94 -15.67
N HIS A 121 10.17 4.89 -15.66
CA HIS A 121 11.06 5.14 -14.53
C HIS A 121 10.84 6.52 -13.94
N PHE A 122 10.87 6.58 -12.61
CA PHE A 122 10.70 7.82 -11.85
C PHE A 122 11.72 7.88 -10.71
N GLU A 123 12.05 9.10 -10.31
CA GLU A 123 12.82 9.36 -9.10
C GLU A 123 12.00 10.22 -8.13
N PHE A 124 11.98 9.79 -6.88
CA PHE A 124 11.24 10.44 -5.81
C PHE A 124 12.17 10.81 -4.65
N ASP A 125 11.77 11.84 -3.91
CA ASP A 125 12.31 12.04 -2.56
C ASP A 125 11.91 10.85 -1.67
N ARG A 126 12.86 10.34 -0.89
CA ARG A 126 12.64 9.14 -0.09
C ARG A 126 11.58 9.35 0.99
N THR A 127 11.63 10.48 1.68
CA THR A 127 10.67 10.81 2.76
C THR A 127 9.27 10.92 2.17
N HIS A 128 9.13 11.58 1.02
CA HIS A 128 7.86 11.70 0.30
C HIS A 128 7.20 10.34 0.00
N VAL A 129 7.95 9.36 -0.49
CA VAL A 129 7.40 8.01 -0.81
C VAL A 129 6.98 7.28 0.45
N LEU A 130 7.82 7.31 1.50
CA LEU A 130 7.50 6.65 2.76
C LEU A 130 6.27 7.26 3.42
N ASP A 131 6.14 8.58 3.39
CA ASP A 131 4.99 9.29 3.95
C ASP A 131 3.71 9.00 3.15
N ALA A 132 3.78 8.91 1.82
CA ALA A 132 2.64 8.52 0.99
C ALA A 132 2.16 7.10 1.31
N LEU A 133 3.07 6.13 1.42
CA LEU A 133 2.74 4.74 1.75
C LEU A 133 2.18 4.60 3.17
N ARG A 134 2.80 5.26 4.15
CA ARG A 134 2.34 5.27 5.55
C ARG A 134 1.00 5.97 5.71
N GLY A 135 0.81 7.09 5.02
CA GLY A 135 -0.44 7.84 5.01
C GLY A 135 -1.59 6.99 4.47
N PHE A 136 -1.37 6.31 3.34
CA PHE A 136 -2.34 5.37 2.79
C PHE A 136 -2.66 4.21 3.74
N LEU A 137 -1.63 3.59 4.33
CA LEU A 137 -1.81 2.51 5.31
C LEU A 137 -2.67 2.96 6.51
N ALA A 138 -2.35 4.12 7.08
CA ALA A 138 -3.07 4.68 8.21
C ALA A 138 -4.51 5.08 7.85
N GLU A 139 -4.73 5.67 6.67
CA GLU A 139 -6.05 6.10 6.20
C GLU A 139 -7.02 4.92 6.05
N VAL A 140 -6.59 3.85 5.37
CA VAL A 140 -7.40 2.65 5.16
C VAL A 140 -7.70 1.95 6.48
N MET A 141 -6.71 1.80 7.36
CA MET A 141 -6.94 1.15 8.65
C MET A 141 -7.83 2.00 9.57
N GLN A 142 -7.69 3.32 9.53
CA GLN A 142 -8.59 4.20 10.29
C GLN A 142 -10.02 4.06 9.77
N LEU A 143 -10.22 3.96 8.46
CA LEU A 143 -11.54 3.72 7.89
C LEU A 143 -12.13 2.37 8.37
N ALA A 144 -11.32 1.31 8.45
CA ALA A 144 -11.76 0.02 8.99
C ALA A 144 -12.18 0.10 10.47
N VAL A 145 -11.46 0.89 11.28
CA VAL A 145 -11.84 1.20 12.67
C VAL A 145 -13.15 1.99 12.73
N ASP A 146 -13.26 3.05 11.94
CA ASP A 146 -14.43 3.94 11.94
C ASP A 146 -15.70 3.21 11.50
N LYS A 147 -15.55 2.18 10.66
CA LYS A 147 -16.63 1.30 10.20
C LYS A 147 -16.92 0.14 11.16
N GLY A 148 -16.12 -0.02 12.21
CA GLY A 148 -16.31 -1.03 13.24
C GLY A 148 -15.92 -2.45 12.82
N PHE A 149 -15.10 -2.61 11.77
CA PHE A 149 -14.57 -3.92 11.41
C PHE A 149 -13.45 -4.37 12.35
N ILE A 150 -12.61 -3.43 12.77
CA ILE A 150 -11.48 -3.69 13.68
C ILE A 150 -11.44 -2.67 14.82
N THR A 151 -10.68 -2.98 15.86
CA THR A 151 -10.40 -2.10 16.99
C THR A 151 -9.21 -1.17 16.72
N ALA A 152 -9.07 -0.13 17.54
CA ALA A 152 -7.93 0.77 17.45
C ALA A 152 -6.62 0.05 17.82
N GLU A 153 -6.69 -0.87 18.77
CA GLU A 153 -5.57 -1.69 19.22
C GLU A 153 -5.06 -2.61 18.10
N GLU A 154 -5.96 -3.32 17.40
CA GLU A 154 -5.63 -4.14 16.25
C GLU A 154 -5.01 -3.32 15.11
N LYS A 155 -5.54 -2.11 14.85
CA LYS A 155 -4.92 -1.18 13.91
C LYS A 155 -3.47 -0.90 14.29
N ASP A 156 -3.24 -0.46 15.53
CA ASP A 156 -1.93 -0.01 15.99
C ASP A 156 -0.90 -1.15 15.99
N GLU A 157 -1.33 -2.36 16.36
CA GLU A 157 -0.52 -3.58 16.25
C GLU A 157 -0.14 -3.87 14.80
N PHE A 158 -1.11 -3.84 13.88
CA PHE A 158 -0.90 -4.18 12.49
C PHE A 158 -0.01 -3.18 11.74
N ILE A 159 -0.23 -1.87 11.92
CA ILE A 159 0.55 -0.85 11.21
C ILE A 159 1.88 -0.53 11.87
N GLY A 160 2.04 -0.86 13.15
CA GLY A 160 3.23 -0.54 13.96
C GLY A 160 4.58 -0.77 13.27
N PRO A 161 4.80 -1.90 12.55
CA PRO A 161 6.03 -2.12 11.81
C PRO A 161 6.39 -0.99 10.82
N ALA A 162 5.42 -0.40 10.13
CA ALA A 162 5.67 0.65 9.13
C ALA A 162 6.22 1.96 9.75
N PHE A 163 6.00 2.17 11.05
CA PHE A 163 6.34 3.38 11.78
C PHE A 163 7.50 3.21 12.76
N SER A 164 7.97 1.99 13.00
CA SER A 164 9.04 1.69 13.97
C SER A 164 10.47 2.02 13.49
N GLY A 165 10.65 2.35 12.20
CA GLY A 165 11.96 2.55 11.57
C GLY A 165 12.68 3.89 11.86
N ASN A 166 12.29 4.67 12.87
CA ASN A 166 12.83 6.02 13.11
C ASN A 166 13.80 6.15 14.30
N THR A 167 14.25 5.05 14.92
CA THR A 167 15.11 5.12 16.11
C THR A 167 16.62 5.20 15.86
N ASP A 168 17.11 5.18 14.62
CA ASP A 168 18.55 5.26 14.34
C ASP A 168 18.94 6.52 13.55
N ALA A 169 19.02 7.67 14.24
CA ALA A 169 19.85 8.82 13.84
C ALA A 169 20.13 9.86 14.95
N VAL A 170 20.08 9.50 16.24
CA VAL A 170 20.55 10.38 17.34
C VAL A 170 21.43 9.63 18.35
N VAL A 171 22.50 9.00 17.87
CA VAL A 171 23.61 8.42 18.67
C VAL A 171 24.79 8.32 17.68
N LEU A 172 25.97 8.97 17.74
CA LEU A 172 26.73 9.75 18.72
C LEU A 172 27.60 10.76 17.93
N SER A 173 27.48 12.05 18.22
CA SER A 173 28.62 12.97 18.13
C SER A 173 29.29 13.02 19.50
N LYS A 174 30.41 12.30 19.63
CA LYS A 174 31.46 12.54 20.63
C LYS A 174 32.81 12.35 19.97
#